data_AF-A0AAN9AM71-F1
#
_entry.id   AF-A0AAN9AM71-F1
#
_cell.length_a   1.000
_cell.length_b   1.000
_cell.length_c   1.000
_cell.angle_alpha   90.00
_cell.angle_beta   90.00
_cell.angle_gamma   90.00
#
_symmetry.space_group_name_H-M   'P 1'
#
loop_
_entity.id
_entity.type
_entity.pdbx_description
1 polymer ?
#
loop_
_entity_poly.entity_id
_entity_poly.type
_entity_poly.pdbx_seq_one_letter_code
_entity_poly.pdbx_strand_id
1 'polypeptide(L)'
;MYFPETGVVPCVCTTDSLGSPAGRLVWLLGNITMATGYYGVTQLTFPSGKVSRQHDRMMATCQLDWVRPETAAITSQVIYRQNTNFAINMTLKYALLTVCTRVTEFQVGTQVLARIVQQNQEWPGLCADRACTNAHVNATCDGAFSKSITTVVVIEQVPDTVRSNDTKSTRSPRDVLFRAAVQEDAFDLKTINATLQKNQTLVSVREMCTPGYIYTRTNCVKQEEPSSTSPVLIGSIIGGVVAFLVVVILVIVVYR
;
A
#
# COMPACT_ATOMS: atom_id res chain seq x y z
N MET A 1 40.36 13.67 -9.00
CA MET A 1 40.85 14.73 -8.09
C MET A 1 41.25 14.07 -6.77
N TYR A 2 42.40 14.44 -6.20
CA TYR A 2 42.93 13.85 -4.95
C TYR A 2 42.40 14.64 -3.74
N PHE A 3 41.86 13.96 -2.73
CA PHE A 3 41.28 14.61 -1.55
C PHE A 3 42.30 14.62 -0.40
N PRO A 4 42.62 15.79 0.19
CA PRO A 4 43.53 15.85 1.33
C PRO A 4 42.88 15.25 2.59
N GLU A 5 43.68 14.58 3.43
CA GLU A 5 43.21 13.86 4.63
C GLU A 5 42.54 14.77 5.69
N THR A 6 42.76 16.08 5.62
CA THR A 6 42.12 17.06 6.49
C THR A 6 41.80 18.35 5.71
N GLY A 7 40.54 18.77 5.73
CA GLY A 7 40.08 20.02 5.12
C GLY A 7 38.65 19.89 4.59
N VAL A 8 37.90 21.01 4.60
CA VAL A 8 36.60 21.07 3.93
C VAL A 8 36.86 21.05 2.43
N VAL A 9 36.38 20.02 1.75
CA VAL A 9 36.41 19.93 0.29
C VAL A 9 35.17 20.65 -0.24
N PRO A 10 35.28 21.84 -0.85
CA PRO A 10 34.13 22.66 -1.25
C PRO A 10 33.63 22.25 -2.64
N CYS A 11 33.49 20.95 -2.89
CA CYS A 11 32.97 20.46 -4.17
C CYS A 11 31.45 20.50 -4.15
N VAL A 12 30.86 21.21 -5.10
CA VAL A 12 29.41 21.23 -5.33
C VAL A 12 29.16 20.66 -6.72
N CYS A 13 28.25 19.70 -6.80
CA CYS A 13 27.77 19.19 -8.06
C CYS A 13 26.53 19.98 -8.45
N THR A 14 26.52 20.56 -9.64
CA THR A 14 25.40 21.33 -10.16
C THR A 14 25.04 20.86 -11.56
N THR A 15 23.76 20.88 -11.90
CA THR A 15 23.29 20.63 -13.26
C THR A 15 22.17 21.59 -13.61
N ASP A 16 22.17 22.07 -14.86
CA ASP A 16 21.13 22.98 -15.37
C ASP A 16 19.84 22.23 -15.72
N SER A 17 19.92 20.89 -15.86
CA SER A 17 18.78 20.04 -16.16
C SER A 17 18.91 18.68 -15.48
N LEU A 18 17.80 18.19 -14.95
CA LEU A 18 17.67 16.85 -14.35
C LEU A 18 16.93 15.88 -15.28
N GLY A 19 16.60 16.29 -16.50
CA GLY A 19 15.77 15.52 -17.43
C GLY A 19 14.29 15.44 -17.01
N SER A 20 13.50 14.67 -17.78
CA SER A 20 12.07 14.41 -17.53
C SER A 20 11.81 12.90 -17.59
N PRO A 21 11.37 12.24 -16.50
CA PRO A 21 11.15 12.81 -15.17
C PRO A 21 12.46 13.31 -14.54
N ALA A 22 12.36 14.29 -13.64
CA ALA A 22 13.52 14.87 -12.97
C ALA A 22 14.27 13.80 -12.17
N GLY A 23 15.52 13.55 -12.54
CA GLY A 23 16.45 12.68 -11.82
C GLY A 23 16.95 13.31 -10.51
N ARG A 24 17.95 12.67 -9.90
CA ARG A 24 18.61 13.15 -8.69
C ARG A 24 20.12 13.11 -8.83
N LEU A 25 20.81 14.02 -8.16
CA LEU A 25 22.26 14.00 -8.09
C LEU A 25 22.73 13.04 -6.99
N VAL A 26 23.84 12.34 -7.25
CA VAL A 26 24.46 11.39 -6.33
C VAL A 26 25.97 11.61 -6.33
N TRP A 27 26.56 11.68 -5.14
CA TRP A 27 28.00 11.65 -4.97
C TRP A 27 28.48 10.23 -4.69
N LEU A 28 29.37 9.76 -5.54
CA LEU A 28 30.07 8.50 -5.41
C LEU A 28 31.54 8.73 -5.09
N LEU A 29 32.11 7.84 -4.31
CA LEU A 29 33.55 7.72 -4.12
C LEU A 29 33.97 6.29 -4.47
N GLY A 30 34.60 6.12 -5.63
CA GLY A 30 34.66 4.80 -6.26
C GLY A 30 33.25 4.26 -6.50
N ASN A 31 32.89 3.14 -5.86
CA ASN A 31 31.56 2.53 -5.91
C ASN A 31 30.69 2.80 -4.67
N ILE A 32 31.16 3.66 -3.76
CA ILE A 32 30.49 3.92 -2.49
C ILE A 32 29.64 5.19 -2.61
N THR A 33 28.37 5.12 -2.23
CA THR A 33 27.47 6.28 -2.20
C THR A 33 27.70 7.12 -0.96
N MET A 34 28.15 8.35 -1.16
CA MET A 34 28.49 9.29 -0.08
C MET A 34 27.30 10.18 0.31
N ALA A 35 26.58 10.68 -0.70
CA ALA A 35 25.37 11.50 -0.54
C ALA A 35 24.46 11.35 -1.76
N THR A 36 23.15 11.47 -1.49
CA THR A 36 22.10 11.41 -2.50
C THR A 36 21.19 12.62 -2.30
N GLY A 37 20.99 13.39 -3.36
CA GLY A 37 20.02 14.47 -3.40
C GLY A 37 18.59 13.95 -3.57
N TYR A 38 17.62 14.81 -3.28
CA TYR A 38 16.23 14.53 -3.64
C TYR A 38 16.01 14.71 -5.16
N TYR A 39 14.98 14.07 -5.69
CA TYR A 39 14.56 14.30 -7.07
C TYR A 39 14.18 15.77 -7.29
N GLY A 40 14.58 16.34 -8.41
CA GLY A 40 14.34 17.76 -8.70
C GLY A 40 15.35 18.73 -8.07
N VAL A 41 16.32 18.25 -7.28
CA VAL A 41 17.39 19.08 -6.71
C VAL A 41 18.56 19.19 -7.69
N THR A 42 18.85 20.41 -8.14
CA THR A 42 19.86 20.71 -9.17
C THR A 42 21.26 20.94 -8.61
N GLN A 43 21.43 20.97 -7.29
CA GLN A 43 22.72 21.19 -6.63
C GLN A 43 22.90 20.26 -5.43
N LEU A 44 24.07 19.60 -5.34
CA LEU A 44 24.41 18.70 -4.24
C LEU A 44 25.85 18.91 -3.78
N THR A 45 26.02 19.33 -2.53
CA THR A 45 27.33 19.53 -1.90
C THR A 45 27.96 18.20 -1.50
N PHE A 46 29.27 18.06 -1.75
CA PHE A 46 30.01 16.86 -1.38
C PHE A 46 30.17 16.75 0.15
N PRO A 47 29.86 15.60 0.77
CA PRO A 47 29.91 15.44 2.22
C PRO A 47 31.32 15.13 2.70
N SER A 48 32.21 16.14 2.70
CA SER A 48 33.62 16.00 3.10
C SER A 48 33.84 15.34 4.46
N GLY A 49 32.94 15.57 5.43
CA GLY A 49 32.98 14.93 6.76
C GLY A 49 32.75 13.42 6.78
N LYS A 50 32.41 12.80 5.65
CA LYS A 50 32.28 11.34 5.51
C LYS A 50 33.51 10.66 4.87
N VAL A 51 34.50 11.43 4.42
CA VAL A 51 35.73 10.88 3.84
C VAL A 51 36.69 10.47 4.96
N SER A 52 37.41 9.37 4.77
CA SER A 52 38.34 8.80 5.76
C SER A 52 39.55 8.18 5.05
N ARG A 53 40.56 7.70 5.78
CA ARG A 53 41.73 7.04 5.17
C ARG A 53 41.40 5.79 4.35
N GLN A 54 40.26 5.15 4.60
CA GLN A 54 39.81 3.98 3.82
C GLN A 54 39.42 4.34 2.37
N HIS A 55 39.28 5.64 2.12
CA HIS A 55 38.86 6.22 0.87
C HIS A 55 40.03 6.80 0.06
N ASP A 56 41.27 6.56 0.50
CA ASP A 56 42.47 7.09 -0.16
C ASP A 56 42.57 6.59 -1.61
N ARG A 57 42.98 7.49 -2.51
CA ARG A 57 43.08 7.31 -3.97
C ARG A 57 41.78 6.94 -4.68
N MET A 58 40.63 6.98 -4.00
CA MET A 58 39.34 6.79 -4.65
C MET A 58 38.89 8.08 -5.34
N MET A 59 38.42 7.95 -6.58
CA MET A 59 37.90 9.08 -7.34
C MET A 59 36.48 9.42 -6.90
N ALA A 60 36.25 10.67 -6.49
CA ALA A 60 34.89 11.17 -6.31
C ALA A 60 34.29 11.49 -7.67
N THR A 61 33.06 11.04 -7.87
CA THR A 61 32.29 11.29 -9.08
C THR A 61 30.90 11.75 -8.69
N CYS A 62 30.44 12.87 -9.24
CA CYS A 62 29.04 13.21 -9.18
C CYS A 62 28.33 12.62 -10.39
N GLN A 63 27.21 11.95 -10.16
CA GLN A 63 26.41 11.36 -11.20
C GLN A 63 24.97 11.85 -11.09
N LEU A 64 24.35 12.03 -12.25
CA LEU A 64 22.92 12.20 -12.37
C LEU A 64 22.31 10.79 -12.48
N ASP A 65 21.58 10.41 -11.46
CA ASP A 65 20.89 9.14 -11.36
C ASP A 65 19.44 9.36 -11.76
N TRP A 66 19.07 8.79 -12.90
CA TRP A 66 17.68 8.64 -13.29
C TRP A 66 17.21 7.27 -12.84
N VAL A 67 15.94 7.19 -12.45
CA VAL A 67 15.25 5.91 -12.52
C VAL A 67 15.21 5.54 -14.00
N ARG A 68 16.19 4.75 -14.47
CA ARG A 68 16.08 4.10 -15.76
C ARG A 68 14.80 3.28 -15.69
N PRO A 69 13.83 3.45 -16.60
CA PRO A 69 12.92 2.37 -16.85
C PRO A 69 13.84 1.24 -17.30
N GLU A 70 13.97 0.20 -16.48
CA GLU A 70 14.56 -1.05 -16.94
C GLU A 70 13.76 -1.40 -18.19
N THR A 71 14.37 -1.27 -19.36
CA THR A 71 13.94 -2.03 -20.53
C THR A 71 14.26 -3.48 -20.20
N ALA A 72 13.48 -4.05 -19.30
CA ALA A 72 13.17 -5.46 -19.36
C ALA A 72 12.80 -5.69 -20.82
N ALA A 73 13.54 -6.56 -21.50
CA ALA A 73 12.95 -7.30 -22.59
C ALA A 73 11.73 -7.97 -21.98
N ILE A 74 10.58 -7.31 -22.09
CA ILE A 74 9.30 -7.88 -21.78
C ILE A 74 9.15 -8.93 -22.88
N THR A 75 9.62 -10.15 -22.63
CA THR A 75 8.80 -11.30 -22.97
C THR A 75 7.46 -11.00 -22.35
N SER A 76 6.56 -10.47 -23.16
CA SER A 76 5.18 -10.22 -22.78
C SER A 76 4.52 -11.57 -22.62
N GLN A 77 4.80 -12.22 -21.49
CA GLN A 77 3.70 -12.90 -20.83
C GLN A 77 2.83 -11.77 -20.31
N VAL A 78 1.79 -11.45 -21.10
CA VAL A 78 0.62 -10.76 -20.61
C VAL A 78 0.05 -11.65 -19.51
N ILE A 79 0.51 -11.48 -18.27
CA ILE A 79 -0.23 -11.99 -17.12
C ILE A 79 -1.39 -11.01 -16.99
N TYR A 80 -2.50 -11.33 -17.63
CA TYR A 80 -3.78 -10.74 -17.29
C TYR A 80 -3.97 -10.94 -15.78
N ARG A 81 -3.80 -9.88 -14.97
CA ARG A 81 -4.18 -9.91 -13.55
C ARG A 81 -5.70 -9.82 -13.48
N GLN A 82 -6.37 -10.89 -13.91
CA GLN A 82 -7.80 -11.02 -13.73
C GLN A 82 -8.08 -11.08 -12.23
N ASN A 83 -9.16 -10.44 -11.78
CA ASN A 83 -9.73 -10.67 -10.45
C ASN A 83 -8.94 -10.03 -9.28
N THR A 84 -8.25 -8.91 -9.51
CA THR A 84 -7.70 -8.06 -8.44
C THR A 84 -8.57 -6.84 -8.21
N ASN A 85 -8.82 -6.54 -6.94
CA ASN A 85 -9.45 -5.31 -6.47
C ASN A 85 -8.45 -4.52 -5.64
N PHE A 86 -8.73 -3.24 -5.41
CA PHE A 86 -7.92 -2.41 -4.54
C PHE A 86 -8.71 -2.03 -3.30
N ALA A 87 -7.97 -1.84 -2.21
CA ALA A 87 -8.48 -1.17 -1.03
C ALA A 87 -7.64 0.06 -0.73
N ILE A 88 -8.30 1.11 -0.27
CA ILE A 88 -7.63 2.31 0.21
C ILE A 88 -7.66 2.31 1.71
N ASN A 89 -6.48 2.35 2.31
CA ASN A 89 -6.30 2.48 3.74
C ASN A 89 -5.87 3.92 4.04
N MET A 90 -6.72 4.63 4.76
CA MET A 90 -6.51 6.01 5.16
C MET A 90 -6.56 6.11 6.68
N THR A 91 -5.53 6.71 7.27
CA THR A 91 -5.47 6.98 8.71
C THR A 91 -5.49 8.48 8.91
N LEU A 92 -6.46 8.95 9.69
CA LEU A 92 -6.68 10.34 10.02
C LEU A 92 -6.56 10.51 11.52
N LYS A 93 -5.90 11.56 11.97
CA LYS A 93 -5.80 11.86 13.40
C LYS A 93 -6.32 13.26 13.67
N TYR A 94 -7.11 13.38 14.72
CA TYR A 94 -7.76 14.61 15.09
C TYR A 94 -7.32 15.07 16.48
N ALA A 95 -7.20 16.38 16.64
CA ALA A 95 -7.14 17.05 17.92
C ALA A 95 -8.56 17.47 18.35
N LEU A 96 -8.91 17.17 19.59
CA LEU A 96 -10.21 17.46 20.20
C LEU A 96 -10.06 18.58 21.23
N LEU A 97 -11.08 19.44 21.34
CA LEU A 97 -11.12 20.43 22.44
C LEU A 97 -11.52 19.78 23.78
N THR A 98 -12.38 18.76 23.72
CA THR A 98 -12.88 18.00 24.87
C THR A 98 -12.18 16.64 24.98
N VAL A 99 -12.36 15.98 26.12
CA VAL A 99 -11.86 14.61 26.30
C VAL A 99 -12.61 13.67 25.34
N CYS A 100 -11.87 12.73 24.76
CA CYS A 100 -12.42 11.72 23.89
C CYS A 100 -13.33 10.76 24.67
N THR A 101 -14.53 10.53 24.15
CA THR A 101 -15.53 9.61 24.72
C THR A 101 -16.05 8.70 23.61
N ARG A 102 -16.74 7.60 23.97
CA ARG A 102 -17.43 6.75 22.98
C ARG A 102 -18.43 7.53 22.11
N VAL A 103 -19.05 8.58 22.66
CA VAL A 103 -19.94 9.45 21.90
C VAL A 103 -19.16 10.22 20.85
N THR A 104 -18.00 10.77 21.22
CA THR A 104 -17.10 11.47 20.30
C THR A 104 -16.56 10.53 19.21
N GLU A 105 -16.19 9.29 19.57
CA GLU A 105 -15.75 8.27 18.61
C GLU A 105 -16.81 8.02 17.54
N PHE A 106 -18.05 7.75 17.97
CA PHE A 106 -19.16 7.51 17.07
C PHE A 106 -19.46 8.74 16.18
N GLN A 107 -19.43 9.95 16.74
CA GLN A 107 -19.64 11.19 15.99
C GLN A 107 -18.55 11.44 14.94
N VAL A 108 -17.28 11.23 15.30
CA VAL A 108 -16.17 11.37 14.36
C VAL A 108 -16.28 10.33 13.26
N GLY A 109 -16.51 9.05 13.60
CA GLY A 109 -16.65 7.98 12.60
C GLY A 109 -17.79 8.24 11.62
N THR A 110 -18.96 8.64 12.10
CA THR A 110 -20.12 8.95 11.24
C THR A 110 -19.88 10.16 10.35
N GLN A 111 -19.26 11.22 10.85
CA GLN A 111 -18.94 12.38 10.02
C GLN A 111 -17.85 12.12 8.99
N VAL A 112 -16.81 11.35 9.33
CA VAL A 112 -15.79 10.93 8.36
C VAL A 112 -16.42 10.12 7.22
N LEU A 113 -17.31 9.16 7.54
CA LEU A 113 -18.04 8.41 6.52
C LEU A 113 -18.89 9.33 5.63
N ALA A 114 -19.60 10.29 6.22
CA ALA A 114 -20.38 11.27 5.45
C ALA A 114 -19.51 12.10 4.50
N ARG A 115 -18.29 12.50 4.91
CA ARG A 115 -17.34 13.19 4.03
C ARG A 115 -16.83 12.29 2.91
N ILE A 116 -16.61 11.00 3.15
CA ILE A 116 -16.24 10.03 2.09
C ILE A 116 -17.37 9.93 1.06
N VAL A 117 -18.62 9.81 1.51
CA VAL A 117 -19.79 9.75 0.63
C VAL A 117 -19.89 11.02 -0.21
N GLN A 118 -19.66 12.20 0.39
CA GLN A 118 -19.62 13.47 -0.34
C GLN A 118 -18.51 13.47 -1.40
N GLN A 119 -17.31 13.00 -1.06
CA GLN A 119 -16.20 12.90 -2.01
C GLN A 119 -16.49 11.92 -3.15
N ASN A 120 -17.21 10.83 -2.90
CA ASN A 120 -17.68 9.91 -3.94
C ASN A 120 -18.73 10.54 -4.86
N GLN A 121 -19.48 11.55 -4.40
CA GLN A 121 -20.38 12.30 -5.27
C GLN A 121 -19.61 13.24 -6.20
N GLU A 122 -18.52 13.85 -5.74
CA GLU A 122 -17.65 14.72 -6.55
C GLU A 122 -16.77 13.91 -7.52
N TRP A 123 -16.33 12.72 -7.07
CA TRP A 123 -15.52 11.75 -7.80
C TRP A 123 -16.22 10.38 -7.85
N PRO A 124 -17.22 10.21 -8.73
CA PRO A 124 -17.91 8.92 -8.86
C PRO A 124 -16.97 7.76 -9.13
N GLY A 125 -17.22 6.66 -8.41
CA GLY A 125 -16.40 5.46 -8.46
C GLY A 125 -15.31 5.42 -7.38
N LEU A 126 -15.21 6.41 -6.49
CA LEU A 126 -14.37 6.33 -5.30
C LEU A 126 -14.79 5.15 -4.40
N CYS A 127 -16.08 4.82 -4.41
CA CYS A 127 -16.68 3.66 -3.78
C CYS A 127 -17.32 2.73 -4.82
N ALA A 128 -17.57 1.48 -4.45
CA ALA A 128 -18.27 0.51 -5.30
C ALA A 128 -19.70 0.94 -5.62
N ASP A 129 -20.35 1.68 -4.71
CA ASP A 129 -21.70 2.19 -4.87
C ASP A 129 -21.83 3.65 -4.36
N ARG A 130 -22.97 4.29 -4.62
CA ARG A 130 -23.21 5.70 -4.24
C ARG A 130 -23.32 5.93 -2.73
N ALA A 131 -23.79 4.93 -1.98
CA ALA A 131 -23.87 4.97 -0.53
C ALA A 131 -22.55 4.57 0.15
N CYS A 132 -21.52 4.18 -0.62
CA CYS A 132 -20.21 3.75 -0.11
C CYS A 132 -20.31 2.62 0.93
N THR A 133 -21.11 1.60 0.66
CA THR A 133 -21.32 0.48 1.62
C THR A 133 -20.06 -0.36 1.86
N ASN A 134 -19.13 -0.32 0.91
CA ASN A 134 -17.80 -0.90 0.93
C ASN A 134 -16.75 -0.06 1.70
N ALA A 135 -17.16 1.07 2.31
CA ALA A 135 -16.30 1.91 3.13
C ALA A 135 -16.55 1.63 4.62
N HIS A 136 -15.49 1.27 5.32
CA HIS A 136 -15.49 0.99 6.74
C HIS A 136 -14.67 2.05 7.47
N VAL A 137 -15.29 2.69 8.47
CA VAL A 137 -14.66 3.73 9.27
C VAL A 137 -14.67 3.29 10.72
N ASN A 138 -13.50 3.22 11.33
CA ASN A 138 -13.33 2.93 12.73
C ASN A 138 -12.57 4.08 13.40
N ALA A 139 -13.19 4.72 14.40
CA ALA A 139 -12.61 5.84 15.13
C ALA A 139 -12.39 5.42 16.58
N THR A 140 -11.16 5.62 17.07
CA THR A 140 -10.72 5.15 18.38
C THR A 140 -9.96 6.24 19.12
N CYS A 141 -10.34 6.50 20.36
CA CYS A 141 -9.58 7.37 21.26
C CYS A 141 -8.18 6.80 21.49
N ASP A 142 -7.15 7.65 21.47
CA ASP A 142 -5.77 7.22 21.74
C ASP A 142 -5.51 6.94 23.25
N GLY A 143 -6.57 6.88 24.07
CA GLY A 143 -6.53 6.63 25.50
C GLY A 143 -7.77 7.15 26.24
N ALA A 144 -8.02 6.66 27.46
CA ALA A 144 -9.23 6.92 28.25
C ALA A 144 -9.49 8.41 28.57
N PHE A 145 -8.45 9.24 28.54
CA PHE A 145 -8.53 10.68 28.75
C PHE A 145 -7.83 11.50 27.65
N SER A 146 -7.60 10.87 26.50
CA SER A 146 -6.93 11.54 25.39
C SER A 146 -7.82 12.65 24.82
N LYS A 147 -7.20 13.73 24.35
CA LYS A 147 -7.83 14.72 23.47
C LYS A 147 -7.46 14.48 22.00
N SER A 148 -7.09 13.26 21.67
CA SER A 148 -6.85 12.83 20.30
C SER A 148 -7.63 11.58 19.97
N ILE A 149 -8.04 11.51 18.72
CA ILE A 149 -8.75 10.38 18.15
C ILE A 149 -8.11 10.02 16.81
N THR A 150 -7.88 8.74 16.63
CA THR A 150 -7.37 8.16 15.39
C THR A 150 -8.52 7.46 14.68
N THR A 151 -8.73 7.79 13.42
CA THR A 151 -9.73 7.20 12.55
C THR A 151 -9.03 6.44 11.44
N VAL A 152 -9.34 5.15 11.34
CA VAL A 152 -8.92 4.28 10.26
C VAL A 152 -10.09 4.09 9.31
N VAL A 153 -9.86 4.40 8.05
CA VAL A 153 -10.80 4.27 6.94
C VAL A 153 -10.26 3.21 5.99
N VAL A 154 -11.10 2.23 5.65
CA VAL A 154 -10.81 1.23 4.64
C VAL A 154 -11.93 1.27 3.61
N ILE A 155 -11.61 1.55 2.35
CA ILE A 155 -12.57 1.47 1.24
C ILE A 155 -12.14 0.32 0.36
N GLU A 156 -12.95 -0.73 0.28
CA GLU A 156 -12.62 -1.95 -0.49
C GLU A 156 -13.15 -1.87 -1.92
N GLN A 157 -12.67 -2.73 -2.83
CA GLN A 157 -13.22 -2.84 -4.19
C GLN A 157 -13.24 -1.52 -4.99
N VAL A 158 -12.22 -0.67 -4.78
CA VAL A 158 -12.11 0.58 -5.54
C VAL A 158 -11.47 0.34 -6.91
N PRO A 159 -11.83 1.12 -7.94
CA PRO A 159 -11.17 1.09 -9.24
C PRO A 159 -9.78 1.74 -9.17
N ASP A 160 -8.94 1.47 -10.18
CA ASP A 160 -7.61 2.11 -10.33
C ASP A 160 -7.68 3.62 -10.45
N THR A 161 -8.74 4.11 -11.10
CA THR A 161 -8.92 5.53 -11.37
C THR A 161 -10.38 5.93 -11.24
N VAL A 162 -10.59 7.16 -10.80
CA VAL A 162 -11.90 7.80 -10.68
C VAL A 162 -11.94 9.05 -11.55
N ARG A 163 -13.14 9.42 -11.99
CA ARG A 163 -13.35 10.57 -12.87
C ARG A 163 -14.10 11.67 -12.13
N SER A 164 -13.59 12.89 -12.20
CA SER A 164 -14.26 14.08 -11.66
C SER A 164 -15.51 14.39 -12.48
N ASN A 165 -16.59 14.76 -11.80
CA ASN A 165 -17.83 15.21 -12.44
C ASN A 165 -17.65 16.50 -13.25
N ASP A 166 -16.91 17.47 -12.71
CA ASP A 166 -16.84 18.82 -13.29
C ASP A 166 -15.82 18.91 -14.43
N THR A 167 -14.62 18.43 -14.16
CA THR A 167 -13.47 18.65 -15.06
C THR A 167 -13.26 17.51 -16.05
N LYS A 168 -14.00 16.41 -15.91
CA LYS A 168 -13.76 15.14 -16.61
C LYS A 168 -12.34 14.59 -16.43
N SER A 169 -11.54 15.15 -15.51
CA SER A 169 -10.20 14.70 -15.21
C SER A 169 -10.25 13.34 -14.51
N THR A 170 -9.22 12.53 -14.76
CA THR A 170 -9.09 11.20 -14.18
C THR A 170 -7.94 11.21 -13.18
N ARG A 171 -8.15 10.66 -11.99
CA ARG A 171 -7.14 10.59 -10.91
C ARG A 171 -7.20 9.26 -10.20
N SER A 172 -6.11 8.89 -9.54
CA SER A 172 -6.16 7.75 -8.62
C SER A 172 -7.04 8.13 -7.41
N PRO A 173 -7.87 7.21 -6.90
CA PRO A 173 -8.68 7.51 -5.71
C PRO A 173 -7.84 7.80 -4.46
N ARG A 174 -6.58 7.31 -4.40
CA ARG A 174 -5.59 7.73 -3.39
C ARG A 174 -5.33 9.23 -3.45
N ASP A 175 -5.08 9.78 -4.64
CA ASP A 175 -4.75 11.20 -4.81
C ASP A 175 -5.95 12.10 -4.51
N VAL A 176 -7.17 11.62 -4.80
CA VAL A 176 -8.40 12.32 -4.46
C VAL A 176 -8.53 12.45 -2.94
N LEU A 177 -8.47 11.33 -2.22
CA LEU A 177 -8.58 11.33 -0.76
C LEU A 177 -7.45 12.08 -0.06
N PHE A 178 -6.22 11.95 -0.57
CA PHE A 178 -5.08 12.68 -0.02
C PHE A 178 -5.25 14.19 -0.16
N ARG A 179 -5.68 14.69 -1.34
CA ARG A 179 -5.95 16.12 -1.52
C ARG A 179 -7.10 16.60 -0.66
N ALA A 180 -8.20 15.86 -0.65
CA ALA A 180 -9.36 16.19 0.18
C ALA A 180 -8.96 16.35 1.66
N ALA A 181 -8.12 15.46 2.19
CA ALA A 181 -7.71 15.52 3.60
C ALA A 181 -6.58 16.51 3.91
N VAL A 182 -5.58 16.66 3.03
CA VAL A 182 -4.39 17.46 3.32
C VAL A 182 -4.50 18.88 2.76
N GLN A 183 -5.10 19.03 1.58
CA GLN A 183 -5.11 20.30 0.83
C GLN A 183 -6.42 21.07 0.98
N GLU A 184 -7.57 20.38 0.99
CA GLU A 184 -8.89 21.02 0.82
C GLU A 184 -9.72 21.12 2.10
N ASP A 185 -9.17 20.71 3.26
CA ASP A 185 -9.87 20.71 4.56
C ASP A 185 -11.20 19.92 4.57
N ALA A 186 -11.43 19.04 3.58
CA ALA A 186 -12.71 18.35 3.42
C ALA A 186 -13.05 17.46 4.63
N PHE A 187 -12.03 17.02 5.37
CA PHE A 187 -12.14 16.15 6.54
C PHE A 187 -12.02 16.90 7.87
N ASP A 188 -11.95 18.23 7.88
CA ASP A 188 -12.00 19.01 9.12
C ASP A 188 -13.41 18.95 9.75
N LEU A 189 -13.50 18.54 11.01
CA LEU A 189 -14.77 18.29 11.71
C LEU A 189 -15.05 19.37 12.76
N LYS A 190 -15.05 20.62 12.31
CA LYS A 190 -15.25 21.81 13.18
C LYS A 190 -16.60 21.80 13.90
N THR A 191 -17.61 21.14 13.33
CA THR A 191 -18.95 20.99 13.92
C THR A 191 -18.96 20.29 15.28
N ILE A 192 -17.96 19.45 15.54
CA ILE A 192 -17.79 18.72 16.81
C ILE A 192 -16.48 19.09 17.52
N ASN A 193 -15.93 20.27 17.21
CA ASN A 193 -14.69 20.75 17.80
C ASN A 193 -13.50 19.78 17.64
N ALA A 194 -13.44 19.10 16.50
CA ALA A 194 -12.37 18.19 16.12
C ALA A 194 -11.63 18.73 14.89
N THR A 195 -10.34 18.97 15.02
CA THR A 195 -9.49 19.52 13.95
C THR A 195 -8.56 18.44 13.43
N LEU A 196 -8.47 18.29 12.11
CA LEU A 196 -7.61 17.28 11.50
C LEU A 196 -6.13 17.69 11.64
N GLN A 197 -5.32 16.77 12.16
CA GLN A 197 -3.87 16.89 12.18
C GLN A 197 -3.33 16.44 10.83
N LYS A 198 -3.36 17.33 9.84
CA LYS A 198 -2.99 17.03 8.43
C LYS A 198 -1.62 16.35 8.26
N ASN A 199 -0.65 16.71 9.10
CA ASN A 199 0.69 16.13 9.10
C ASN A 199 0.76 14.68 9.62
N GLN A 200 -0.32 14.20 10.24
CA GLN A 200 -0.48 12.82 10.71
C GLN A 200 -1.47 12.02 9.85
N THR A 201 -1.84 12.56 8.68
CA THR A 201 -2.68 11.86 7.69
C THR A 201 -1.83 10.93 6.84
N LEU A 202 -2.23 9.67 6.73
CA LEU A 202 -1.59 8.67 5.89
C LEU A 202 -2.62 8.08 4.94
N VAL A 203 -2.33 8.03 3.64
CA VAL A 203 -3.17 7.40 2.63
C VAL A 203 -2.33 6.43 1.81
N SER A 204 -2.74 5.17 1.82
CA SER A 204 -2.06 4.05 1.15
C SER A 204 -3.07 3.20 0.39
N VAL A 205 -2.58 2.49 -0.62
CA VAL A 205 -3.37 1.54 -1.41
C VAL A 205 -2.83 0.15 -1.13
N ARG A 206 -3.74 -0.80 -0.96
CA ARG A 206 -3.44 -2.21 -0.76
C ARG A 206 -4.16 -3.02 -1.84
N GLU A 207 -3.44 -3.93 -2.48
CA GLU A 207 -4.03 -4.91 -3.39
C GLU A 207 -4.80 -5.99 -2.62
N MET A 208 -5.93 -6.40 -3.18
CA MET A 208 -6.77 -7.48 -2.68
C MET A 208 -7.24 -8.36 -3.83
N CYS A 209 -7.63 -9.59 -3.53
CA CYS A 209 -8.31 -10.43 -4.51
C CYS A 209 -9.81 -10.18 -4.48
N THR A 210 -10.47 -10.30 -5.63
CA THR A 210 -11.94 -10.30 -5.66
C THR A 210 -12.49 -11.48 -4.83
N PRO A 211 -13.73 -11.37 -4.33
CA PRO A 211 -14.37 -12.48 -3.63
C PRO A 211 -14.34 -13.78 -4.44
N GLY A 212 -14.01 -14.90 -3.79
CA GLY A 212 -13.80 -16.19 -4.45
C GLY A 212 -12.39 -16.40 -4.98
N TYR A 213 -11.43 -15.52 -4.65
CA TYR A 213 -10.02 -15.66 -4.98
C TYR A 213 -9.14 -15.41 -3.74
N ILE A 214 -8.03 -16.15 -3.62
CA ILE A 214 -7.04 -15.99 -2.55
C ILE A 214 -5.71 -15.46 -3.10
N TYR A 215 -5.05 -14.59 -2.33
CA TYR A 215 -3.78 -14.00 -2.73
C TYR A 215 -2.64 -14.99 -2.47
N THR A 216 -2.01 -15.47 -3.54
CA THR A 216 -0.84 -16.38 -3.50
C THR A 216 0.38 -15.66 -4.02
N ARG A 217 1.25 -15.18 -3.11
CA ARG A 217 2.55 -14.46 -3.29
C ARG A 217 2.59 -13.31 -4.30
N THR A 218 2.03 -13.45 -5.49
CA THR A 218 1.97 -12.46 -6.58
C THR A 218 0.64 -12.46 -7.36
N ASN A 219 -0.24 -13.46 -7.18
CA ASN A 219 -1.45 -13.63 -8.00
C ASN A 219 -2.70 -13.94 -7.17
N CYS A 220 -3.86 -13.61 -7.71
CA CYS A 220 -5.15 -14.05 -7.19
C CYS A 220 -5.55 -15.36 -7.89
N VAL A 221 -5.62 -16.45 -7.12
CA VAL A 221 -6.07 -17.75 -7.62
C VAL A 221 -7.48 -18.02 -7.12
N LYS A 222 -8.32 -18.64 -7.95
CA LYS A 222 -9.69 -18.98 -7.56
C LYS A 222 -9.62 -19.84 -6.31
N GLN A 223 -10.35 -19.43 -5.29
CA GLN A 223 -10.54 -20.24 -4.09
C GLN A 223 -11.27 -21.50 -4.55
N GLU A 224 -10.59 -22.64 -4.53
CA GLU A 224 -11.26 -23.92 -4.68
C GLU A 224 -12.27 -24.00 -3.53
N GLU A 225 -13.56 -24.01 -3.87
CA GLU A 225 -14.57 -24.48 -2.93
C GLU A 225 -14.08 -25.85 -2.46
N PRO A 226 -14.04 -26.14 -1.14
CA PRO A 226 -13.81 -27.51 -0.72
C PRO A 226 -14.90 -28.32 -1.38
N SER A 227 -14.53 -29.11 -2.40
CA SER A 227 -15.50 -30.00 -3.00
C SER A 227 -16.01 -30.83 -1.84
N SER A 228 -17.32 -30.85 -1.66
CA SER A 228 -18.01 -31.75 -0.74
C SER A 228 -17.90 -33.20 -1.21
N THR A 229 -16.78 -33.57 -1.85
CA THR A 229 -16.36 -34.93 -2.11
C THR A 229 -15.37 -35.29 -1.02
N SER A 230 -15.93 -35.53 0.17
CA SER A 230 -15.27 -36.22 1.28
C SER A 230 -14.31 -37.30 0.76
N PRO A 231 -13.04 -37.36 1.18
CA PRO A 231 -12.12 -38.46 0.84
C PRO A 231 -12.49 -39.79 1.54
N VAL A 232 -13.73 -39.94 1.99
CA VAL A 232 -14.20 -41.11 2.75
C VAL A 232 -14.61 -42.27 1.82
N LEU A 233 -14.85 -42.04 0.52
CA LEU A 233 -15.37 -43.09 -0.35
C LEU A 233 -14.32 -44.04 -0.98
N ILE A 234 -13.02 -43.72 -0.91
CA ILE A 234 -11.98 -44.61 -1.47
C ILE A 234 -11.52 -45.65 -0.43
N GLY A 235 -11.69 -45.39 0.87
CA GLY A 235 -11.38 -46.37 1.93
C GLY A 235 -12.40 -47.50 2.09
N SER A 236 -13.67 -47.28 1.74
CA SER A 236 -14.74 -48.25 1.99
C SER A 236 -14.78 -49.40 0.97
N ILE A 237 -14.41 -49.12 -0.29
CA ILE A 237 -14.41 -50.14 -1.36
C ILE A 237 -13.27 -51.14 -1.14
N ILE A 238 -12.10 -50.67 -0.68
CA ILE A 238 -10.94 -51.55 -0.42
C ILE A 238 -11.15 -52.37 0.86
N GLY A 239 -11.75 -51.78 1.91
CA GLY A 239 -12.07 -52.50 3.14
C GLY A 239 -13.09 -53.63 2.97
N GLY A 240 -14.13 -53.41 2.14
CA GLY A 240 -15.15 -54.41 1.86
C GLY A 240 -14.64 -55.63 1.08
N VAL A 241 -13.75 -55.41 0.11
CA VAL A 241 -13.19 -56.51 -0.72
C VAL A 241 -12.25 -57.40 0.09
N VAL A 242 -11.44 -56.82 0.99
CA VAL A 242 -10.56 -57.61 1.86
C VAL A 242 -11.36 -58.41 2.89
N ALA A 243 -12.39 -57.82 3.50
CA ALA A 243 -13.26 -58.54 4.43
C ALA A 243 -14.01 -59.70 3.74
N PHE A 244 -14.50 -59.50 2.52
CA PHE A 244 -15.17 -60.56 1.76
C PHE A 244 -14.21 -61.71 1.40
N LEU A 245 -12.98 -61.40 0.99
CA LEU A 245 -11.96 -62.43 0.71
C LEU A 245 -11.58 -63.24 1.95
N VAL A 246 -11.47 -62.60 3.12
CA VAL A 246 -11.19 -63.31 4.38
C VAL A 246 -12.34 -64.25 4.77
N VAL A 247 -13.59 -63.82 4.61
CA VAL A 247 -14.75 -64.69 4.88
C VAL A 247 -14.80 -65.88 3.93
N VAL A 248 -14.55 -65.67 2.63
CA VAL A 248 -14.52 -66.77 1.65
C VAL A 248 -13.42 -67.78 1.98
N ILE A 249 -12.22 -67.32 2.35
CA ILE A 249 -11.12 -68.22 2.74
C ILE A 249 -11.48 -68.99 4.01
N LEU A 250 -12.05 -68.33 5.03
CA LEU A 250 -12.46 -69.00 6.27
C LEU A 250 -13.55 -70.05 6.02
N VAL A 251 -14.51 -69.78 5.14
CA VAL A 251 -15.54 -70.77 4.76
C VAL A 251 -14.91 -71.97 4.07
N ILE A 252 -13.95 -71.78 3.16
CA ILE A 252 -13.28 -72.90 2.48
C ILE A 252 -12.46 -73.76 3.46
N VAL A 253 -11.83 -73.15 4.46
CA VAL A 253 -11.02 -73.88 5.45
C VAL A 253 -11.88 -74.63 6.47
N VAL A 254 -13.05 -74.11 6.83
CA VAL A 254 -13.95 -74.76 7.80
C VAL A 254 -14.81 -75.87 7.17
N TYR A 255 -15.10 -75.79 5.87
CA TYR A 255 -15.89 -76.79 5.14
C TYR A 255 -15.07 -77.80 4.32
N ARG A 256 -13.74 -77.84 4.53
CA ARG A 256 -12.87 -78.96 4.13
C ARG A 256 -12.49 -79.80 5.34
#